data_AF-A0A534S7N2-F1
#
_entry.id   AF-A0A534S7N2-F1
#
_cell.length_a   1.000
_cell.length_b   1.000
_cell.length_c   1.000
_cell.angle_alpha   90.00
_cell.angle_beta   90.00
_cell.angle_gamma   90.00
#
_symmetry.space_group_name_H-M   'P 1'
#
loop_
_entity.id
_entity.type
_entity.pdbx_description
1 polymer ?
#
loop_
_entity_poly.entity_id
_entity_poly.type
_entity_poly.pdbx_seq_one_letter_code
_entity_poly.pdbx_strand_id
1 'polypeptide(L)' 'MIPLRDTVPSRSFPLMTLALIMVNTVVFLYELRLGPALERFLLIYGFVPVRFSEAESWNLPARFVPMFSSMFLHGSWLH' A
#
# COMPACT_ATOMS: atom_id res chain seq x y z
N MET A 1 10.67 -9.54 27.77
CA MET A 1 11.33 -8.21 27.87
C MET A 1 10.86 -7.38 26.70
N ILE A 2 10.05 -6.34 26.95
CA ILE A 2 9.70 -5.35 25.92
C ILE A 2 10.76 -4.24 26.04
N PRO A 3 11.62 -4.02 25.05
CA PRO A 3 12.61 -2.95 25.13
C PRO A 3 11.88 -1.59 25.15
N LEU A 4 12.15 -0.77 26.16
CA LEU A 4 11.51 0.54 26.37
C LEU A 4 12.22 1.69 25.65
N ARG A 5 13.45 1.45 25.16
CA ARG A 5 14.31 2.46 24.54
C ARG A 5 15.37 1.79 23.68
N ASP A 6 15.57 2.33 22.49
CA ASP A 6 16.76 2.04 21.68
C ASP A 6 17.92 2.93 22.13
N THR A 7 19.09 2.34 22.36
CA THR A 7 20.34 3.04 22.69
C THR A 7 21.27 3.16 21.50
N VAL A 8 20.94 2.56 20.35
CA VAL A 8 21.72 2.65 19.13
C VAL A 8 21.32 3.93 18.38
N PRO A 9 22.20 4.93 18.25
CA PRO A 9 21.90 6.14 17.50
C PRO A 9 21.77 5.82 16.00
N SER A 10 20.73 6.37 15.36
CA SER A 10 20.62 6.31 13.89
C SER A 10 21.80 7.03 13.25
N ARG A 11 22.41 6.40 12.25
CA ARG A 11 23.58 6.94 11.53
C ARG A 11 23.21 7.66 10.24
N SER A 12 21.94 7.64 9.83
CA SER A 12 21.47 8.22 8.58
C SER A 12 20.13 8.93 8.75
N PHE A 13 19.87 9.90 7.87
CA PHE A 13 18.57 10.53 7.76
C PHE A 13 17.56 9.52 7.17
N PRO A 14 16.37 9.34 7.78
CA PRO A 14 15.42 8.29 7.39
C PRO A 14 14.59 8.66 6.15
N LEU A 15 15.25 9.00 5.05
CA LEU A 15 14.59 9.49 3.83
C LEU A 15 13.54 8.51 3.29
N MET A 16 13.86 7.21 3.23
CA MET A 16 12.92 6.21 2.73
C MET A 16 11.70 6.05 3.64
N THR A 17 11.88 6.07 4.96
CA THR A 17 10.76 6.01 5.91
C THR A 17 9.83 7.20 5.70
N LEU A 18 10.37 8.40 5.58
CA LEU A 18 9.57 9.61 5.35
C LEU A 18 8.86 9.56 3.98
N ALA A 19 9.53 9.07 2.93
CA ALA A 19 8.94 8.90 1.62
C ALA A 19 7.76 7.91 1.65
N LEU A 20 7.93 6.76 2.32
CA LEU A 20 6.87 5.77 2.47
C LEU A 20 5.68 6.34 3.25
N ILE A 21 5.90 7.06 4.35
CA ILE A 21 4.83 7.73 5.11
C ILE A 21 4.06 8.71 4.23
N MET A 22 4.78 9.55 3.47
CA MET A 22 4.18 10.51 2.54
C MET A 22 3.31 9.82 1.48
N VAL A 23 3.83 8.78 0.82
CA VAL A 23 3.08 8.05 -0.22
C VAL A 23 1.83 7.40 0.37
N ASN A 24 1.93 6.69 1.49
CA ASN A 24 0.78 6.08 2.16
C ASN A 24 -0.28 7.12 2.53
N THR A 25 0.16 8.26 3.08
CA THR A 25 -0.75 9.35 3.46
C THR A 25 -1.48 9.92 2.24
N VAL A 26 -0.77 10.19 1.14
CA VAL A 26 -1.38 10.74 -0.09
C VAL A 26 -2.37 9.75 -0.70
N VAL A 27 -2.01 8.46 -0.77
CA VAL A 27 -2.90 7.42 -1.29
C VAL A 27 -4.17 7.30 -0.44
N PHE A 28 -4.04 7.29 0.89
CA PHE A 28 -5.21 7.20 1.77
C PHE A 28 -6.13 8.42 1.67
N LEU A 29 -5.58 9.64 1.60
CA LEU A 29 -6.38 10.84 1.37
C LEU A 29 -7.11 10.80 0.01
N TYR A 30 -6.50 10.18 -1.00
CA TYR A 30 -7.17 9.94 -2.27
C TYR A 30 -8.31 8.92 -2.15
N GLU A 31 -8.11 7.82 -1.41
CA GLU A 31 -9.17 6.82 -1.12
C GLU A 31 -10.39 7.47 -0.48
N LEU A 32 -10.18 8.34 0.53
CA LEU A 32 -11.26 9.06 1.21
C LEU A 32 -12.04 9.99 0.28
N ARG A 33 -11.41 10.52 -0.78
CA ARG A 33 -12.04 11.42 -1.76
C ARG A 33 -12.91 10.66 -2.78
N LEU A 34 -12.68 9.37 -3.00
CA LEU A 34 -13.29 8.64 -4.12
C LEU A 34 -14.78 8.36 -3.98
N GLY A 35 -15.33 8.35 -2.75
CA GLY A 35 -16.74 8.04 -2.52
C GLY A 35 -17.14 6.71 -3.19
N PRO A 36 -18.21 6.67 -4.02
CA PRO A 36 -18.63 5.44 -4.70
C PRO A 36 -17.58 4.80 -5.62
N ALA A 37 -16.60 5.57 -6.11
CA ALA A 37 -15.54 5.05 -6.97
C ALA A 37 -14.47 4.25 -6.20
N LEU A 38 -14.51 4.27 -4.86
CA LEU A 38 -13.55 3.56 -4.02
C LEU A 38 -13.56 2.05 -4.28
N GLU A 39 -14.74 1.44 -4.42
CA GLU A 39 -14.85 0.01 -4.67
C GLU A 39 -14.12 -0.39 -5.97
N ARG A 40 -14.36 0.36 -7.05
CA ARG A 40 -13.68 0.12 -8.33
C ARG A 40 -12.17 0.33 -8.22
N PHE A 41 -11.73 1.34 -7.48
CA PHE A 41 -10.31 1.60 -7.24
C PHE A 41 -9.65 0.43 -6.49
N LEU A 42 -10.26 -0.05 -5.40
CA LEU A 42 -9.78 -1.21 -4.65
C LEU A 42 -9.79 -2.48 -5.50
N LEU A 43 -10.78 -2.67 -6.37
CA LEU A 43 -10.79 -3.81 -7.30
C LEU A 43 -9.68 -3.74 -8.34
N ILE A 44 -9.16 -2.56 -8.70
CA ILE A 44 -8.08 -2.43 -9.68
C ILE A 44 -6.70 -2.54 -9.02
N TYR A 45 -6.51 -1.90 -7.86
CA TYR A 45 -5.20 -1.78 -7.22
C TYR A 45 -5.01 -2.70 -6.01
N GLY A 46 -6.06 -3.38 -5.54
CA GLY A 46 -6.01 -4.36 -4.47
C GLY A 46 -5.57 -5.73 -4.97
N PHE A 47 -4.73 -6.42 -4.19
CA PHE A 47 -4.23 -7.74 -4.54
C PHE A 47 -5.29 -8.82 -4.30
N VAL A 48 -5.68 -9.52 -5.37
CA VAL A 48 -6.60 -10.66 -5.31
C VAL A 48 -5.86 -11.91 -5.81
N PRO A 49 -5.55 -12.89 -4.94
CA PRO A 49 -4.70 -14.03 -5.29
C PRO A 49 -5.14 -14.81 -6.53
N VAL A 50 -6.45 -15.03 -6.70
CA VAL A 50 -6.99 -15.76 -7.87
C VAL A 50 -6.65 -15.06 -9.19
N ARG A 51 -6.62 -13.71 -9.21
CA ARG A 51 -6.25 -12.94 -10.41
C ARG A 51 -4.76 -13.01 -10.70
N PHE A 52 -3.93 -13.34 -9.73
CA PHE A 52 -2.50 -13.54 -9.94
C PHE A 52 -2.18 -14.96 -10.45
N SER A 53 -2.91 -15.97 -9.95
CA SER A 53 -2.72 -17.37 -10.31
C SER A 53 -3.40 -17.75 -11.64
N GLU A 54 -4.61 -17.24 -11.87
CA GLU A 54 -5.46 -17.56 -13.02
C GLU A 54 -5.48 -16.43 -14.06
N ALA A 55 -4.54 -15.48 -14.01
CA ALA A 55 -4.41 -14.46 -15.05
C ALA A 55 -4.11 -15.14 -16.40
N GLU A 56 -5.18 -15.49 -17.12
CA GLU A 56 -5.18 -16.04 -18.46
C GLU A 56 -4.61 -15.03 -19.47
N SER A 57 -4.62 -13.75 -19.10
CA SER A 57 -4.09 -12.66 -19.91
C SER A 57 -2.58 -12.46 -19.72
N TRP A 58 -1.86 -12.36 -20.83
CA TRP A 58 -0.49 -11.81 -20.94
C TRP A 58 -0.35 -10.34 -20.46
N ASN A 59 -1.37 -9.81 -19.78
CA ASN A 59 -1.38 -8.48 -19.20
C ASN A 59 -0.58 -8.49 -17.88
N LEU A 60 0.74 -8.44 -18.02
CA LEU A 60 1.68 -8.36 -16.89
C LEU A 60 1.35 -7.20 -15.92
N PRO A 61 0.96 -5.99 -16.38
CA PRO A 61 0.54 -4.92 -15.48
C PRO A 61 -0.62 -5.33 -14.58
N ALA A 62 -1.69 -5.91 -15.13
CA ALA A 62 -2.85 -6.33 -14.33
C ALA A 62 -2.50 -7.43 -13.30
N ARG A 63 -1.43 -8.20 -13.55
CA ARG A 63 -0.96 -9.25 -12.65
C ARG A 63 -0.10 -8.73 -11.50
N PHE A 64 0.87 -7.85 -11.81
CA PHE A 64 1.90 -7.46 -10.84
C PHE A 64 1.63 -6.11 -10.16
N VAL A 65 0.97 -5.16 -10.83
CA VAL A 65 0.68 -3.85 -10.22
C VAL A 65 -0.08 -4.00 -8.90
N PRO A 66 -1.16 -4.81 -8.81
CA PRO A 66 -1.92 -4.95 -7.58
C PRO A 66 -1.10 -5.52 -6.41
N MET A 67 -0.09 -6.34 -6.68
CA MET A 67 0.79 -6.92 -5.66
C MET A 67 1.60 -5.86 -4.91
N PHE A 68 2.02 -4.80 -5.61
CA PHE A 68 2.77 -3.71 -5.01
C PHE A 68 1.87 -2.56 -4.58
N SER A 69 0.85 -2.21 -5.38
CA SER A 69 -0.06 -1.11 -5.03
C SER A 69 -0.89 -1.42 -3.79
N SER A 70 -1.24 -2.69 -3.53
CA SER A 70 -1.99 -3.06 -2.33
C SER A 70 -1.25 -2.77 -1.02
N MET A 71 0.08 -2.64 -1.05
CA MET A 71 0.88 -2.30 0.13
C MET A 71 0.65 -0.86 0.62
N PHE A 72 -0.03 -0.02 -0.17
CA PHE A 72 -0.30 1.39 0.13
C PHE A 72 -1.78 1.71 0.39
N LEU A 73 -2.67 0.73 0.26
CA LEU A 73 -4.12 0.90 0.44
C LEU A 73 -4.51 0.71 1.90
N HIS A 74 -5.46 1.50 2.40
CA HIS A 74 -5.93 1.39 3.78
C HIS A 74 -7.45 1.22 3.86
N GLY A 75 -7.90 0.33 4.73
CA GLY A 75 -9.35 0.06 4.93
C GLY A 75 -10.04 1.03 5.90
N SER A 76 -9.28 1.70 6.77
CA SER A 76 -9.81 2.64 7.77
C SER A 76 -8.69 3.51 8.36
N TRP A 77 -9.03 4.49 9.20
CA TRP A 77 -8.06 5.34 9.91
C TRP A 77 -7.17 4.61 10.92
N LEU A 78 -7.64 3.48 11.47
CA LEU A 78 -6.90 2.69 12.47
C LEU A 78 -6.19 1.47 11.88
N HIS A 79 -6.35 1.24 10.58
CA HIS A 79 -5.64 0.20 9.85
C HIS A 79 -4.19 0.63 9.64
#